data_AF-A0A7S3U5A7-F1
#
_entry.id   AF-A0A7S3U5A7-F1
#
_cell.length_a   1.000
_cell.length_b   1.000
_cell.length_c   1.000
_cell.angle_alpha   90.00
_cell.angle_beta   90.00
_cell.angle_gamma   90.00
#
_symmetry.space_group_name_H-M   'P 1'
#
loop_
_entity.id
_entity.type
_entity.pdbx_description
1 polymer ?
#
loop_
_entity_poly.entity_id
_entity_poly.type
_entity_poly.pdbx_seq_one_letter_code
_entity_poly.pdbx_strand_id
1 'polypeptide(L)'
;AWSAQKLPGRPACKYVRGWEGAPLSIEVHRTACIVSHPPGGEGANDALVNPANERLAGTRFTPDECWLELYGDPTSGAALSFDDRYLTYPFQTIDGLVTDFGGEALRCELEELPADAQGVRCPAGGAVVGSSHGELREMYGTIVHAVVPFYRPGELEGDAWAEHATATYRSAFDAAQRHGLVSVAVPLLGAGARGAEMPDASFALKAAAEAVVSWQGLAAGGCRLTARFGVQTSTLAHALAEAIEEAMHRAERRSEMGHGFEAARRFKREPSFVEEHRAAVG
;
A
#
# COMPACT_ATOMS: atom_id res chain seq x y z
N ALA A 1 21.95 -8.70 13.64
CA ALA A 1 21.59 -7.28 13.74
C ALA A 1 21.79 -6.62 12.38
N TRP A 2 20.75 -6.70 11.54
CA TRP A 2 20.59 -5.76 10.44
C TRP A 2 20.44 -4.37 11.07
N SER A 3 21.04 -3.34 10.50
CA SER A 3 20.96 -1.98 11.03
C SER A 3 20.52 -1.10 9.88
N ALA A 4 19.38 -0.44 10.03
CA ALA A 4 18.85 0.49 9.03
C ALA A 4 19.88 1.58 8.65
N GLN A 5 20.88 1.85 9.51
CA GLN A 5 22.00 2.76 9.24
C GLN A 5 23.04 2.21 8.23
N LYS A 6 22.96 0.94 7.83
CA LYS A 6 23.96 0.28 6.97
C LYS A 6 23.66 0.31 5.47
N LEU A 7 22.60 0.99 5.02
CA LEU A 7 22.49 1.32 3.59
C LEU A 7 23.38 2.53 3.32
N PRO A 8 24.51 2.38 2.61
CA PRO A 8 25.38 3.51 2.28
C PRO A 8 24.64 4.46 1.32
N GLY A 9 24.10 5.53 1.87
CA GLY A 9 23.34 6.55 1.14
C GLY A 9 22.46 7.33 2.10
N ARG A 10 22.33 8.65 1.94
CA ARG A 10 21.49 9.46 2.81
C ARG A 10 20.07 8.87 2.87
N PRO A 11 19.41 8.83 4.05
CA PRO A 11 18.00 8.47 4.14
C PRO A 11 17.20 9.42 3.26
N ALA A 12 16.86 8.97 2.06
CA ALA A 12 16.28 9.82 1.03
C ALA A 12 14.77 9.63 1.01
N CYS A 13 14.12 9.95 2.14
CA CYS A 13 12.70 10.29 2.09
C CYS A 13 12.59 11.69 1.47
N LYS A 14 11.95 11.78 0.31
CA LYS A 14 11.75 13.04 -0.41
C LYS A 14 10.27 13.20 -0.73
N TYR A 15 9.67 14.25 -0.21
CA TYR A 15 8.34 14.70 -0.61
C TYR A 15 8.30 15.02 -2.11
N VAL A 16 7.27 14.53 -2.80
CA VAL A 16 7.07 14.73 -4.24
C VAL A 16 5.89 15.66 -4.49
N ARG A 17 4.71 15.32 -3.95
CA ARG A 17 3.48 16.09 -4.12
C ARG A 17 2.47 15.74 -3.02
N GLY A 18 1.54 16.64 -2.75
CA GLY A 18 0.49 16.45 -1.77
C GLY A 18 -0.78 17.23 -2.10
N TRP A 19 -1.88 16.73 -1.54
CA TRP A 19 -3.22 17.26 -1.72
C TRP A 19 -3.94 17.20 -0.38
N GLU A 20 -4.51 18.32 0.04
CA GLU A 20 -5.31 18.37 1.27
C GLU A 20 -6.78 18.30 0.94
N GLY A 21 -7.50 17.35 1.54
CA GLY A 21 -8.95 17.24 1.42
C GLY A 21 -9.64 16.74 2.68
N ALA A 22 -10.96 16.67 2.63
CA ALA A 22 -11.79 16.06 3.66
C ALA A 22 -12.55 14.86 3.05
N PRO A 23 -12.39 13.64 3.60
CA PRO A 23 -11.78 13.29 4.90
C PRO A 23 -10.28 12.98 4.87
N LEU A 24 -9.62 13.08 3.70
CA LEU A 24 -8.28 12.55 3.48
C LEU A 24 -7.30 13.65 3.02
N SER A 25 -6.12 13.70 3.64
CA SER A 25 -4.92 14.32 3.06
C SER A 25 -4.05 13.25 2.42
N ILE A 26 -3.48 13.55 1.25
CA ILE A 26 -2.69 12.61 0.47
C ILE A 26 -1.30 13.21 0.29
N GLU A 27 -0.26 12.44 0.55
CA GLU A 27 1.12 12.82 0.24
C GLU A 27 1.80 11.69 -0.53
N VAL A 28 2.63 12.03 -1.50
CA VAL A 28 3.47 11.08 -2.23
C VAL A 28 4.93 11.40 -1.94
N HIS A 29 5.65 10.38 -1.49
CA HIS A 29 7.06 10.44 -1.13
C HIS A 29 7.84 9.38 -1.91
N ARG A 30 9.05 9.76 -2.31
CA ARG A 30 10.08 8.78 -2.66
C ARG A 30 10.80 8.37 -1.39
N THR A 31 10.84 7.08 -1.08
CA THR A 31 11.59 6.54 0.06
C THR A 31 12.40 5.32 -0.34
N ALA A 32 13.58 5.12 0.25
CA ALA A 32 14.41 3.94 0.02
C ALA A 32 13.72 2.64 0.44
N CYS A 33 13.00 2.67 1.57
CA CYS A 33 12.25 1.53 2.09
C CYS A 33 11.14 2.08 2.98
N ILE A 34 9.89 1.77 2.67
CA ILE A 34 8.77 2.26 3.49
C ILE A 34 8.89 1.77 4.94
N VAL A 35 9.34 0.53 5.17
CA VAL A 35 9.41 -0.09 6.51
C VAL A 35 10.46 0.57 7.41
N SER A 36 11.65 0.87 6.88
CA SER A 36 12.78 1.42 7.69
C SER A 36 13.02 2.91 7.48
N HIS A 37 12.41 3.51 6.46
CA HIS A 37 12.53 4.92 6.12
C HIS A 37 11.11 5.46 5.79
N PRO A 38 10.22 5.55 6.78
CA PRO A 38 8.83 5.97 6.57
C PRO A 38 8.71 7.27 5.75
N PRO A 39 7.69 7.40 4.88
CA PRO A 39 7.38 8.64 4.20
C PRO A 39 7.02 9.72 5.24
N GLY A 40 7.62 10.90 5.13
CA GLY A 40 7.55 11.94 6.16
C GLY A 40 8.59 11.83 7.29
N GLY A 41 9.34 10.72 7.37
CA GLY A 41 10.37 10.49 8.39
C GLY A 41 9.89 9.67 9.59
N GLU A 42 10.83 9.40 10.51
CA GLU A 42 10.58 8.63 11.74
C GLU A 42 9.50 9.30 12.61
N GLY A 43 8.56 8.52 13.13
CA GLY A 43 7.43 9.02 13.92
C GLY A 43 6.40 9.85 13.15
N ALA A 44 6.53 10.00 11.83
CA ALA A 44 5.59 10.77 11.03
C ALA A 44 4.25 10.06 10.77
N ASN A 45 4.19 8.74 10.98
CA ASN A 45 3.01 7.91 10.70
C ASN A 45 2.64 7.07 11.92
N ASP A 46 1.36 7.04 12.26
CA ASP A 46 0.86 6.18 13.35
C ASP A 46 0.94 4.70 12.97
N ALA A 47 0.75 4.40 11.69
CA ALA A 47 0.78 3.03 11.18
C ALA A 47 1.43 2.86 9.81
N LEU A 48 1.82 1.61 9.52
CA LEU A 48 2.19 1.12 8.21
C LEU A 48 1.09 0.23 7.64
N VAL A 49 0.67 0.49 6.41
CA VAL A 49 -0.11 -0.49 5.63
C VAL A 49 0.84 -1.56 5.09
N ASN A 50 0.66 -2.80 5.55
CA ASN A 50 1.45 -3.94 5.14
C ASN A 50 0.70 -4.76 4.06
N PRO A 51 1.25 -4.94 2.83
CA PRO A 51 0.65 -5.78 1.78
C PRO A 51 0.79 -7.27 2.12
N ALA A 52 -0.12 -7.80 2.93
CA ALA A 52 -0.05 -9.13 3.51
C ALA A 52 -0.68 -10.22 2.62
N ASN A 53 -0.49 -11.47 3.03
CA ASN A 53 -1.25 -12.62 2.52
C ASN A 53 -2.49 -12.95 3.36
N GLU A 54 -3.38 -13.75 2.79
CA GLU A 54 -4.68 -14.12 3.33
C GLU A 54 -4.56 -14.83 4.69
N ARG A 55 -3.44 -15.54 4.91
CA ARG A 55 -3.13 -16.25 6.16
C ARG A 55 -2.44 -15.37 7.20
N LEU A 56 -2.05 -14.14 6.83
CA LEU A 56 -1.27 -13.21 7.66
C LEU A 56 0.02 -13.84 8.22
N ALA A 57 0.65 -14.71 7.45
CA ALA A 57 1.82 -15.48 7.88
C ALA A 57 3.18 -14.88 7.43
N GLY A 58 3.15 -13.67 6.86
CA GLY A 58 4.29 -13.06 6.20
C GLY A 58 4.59 -13.67 4.82
N THR A 59 5.42 -13.02 4.01
CA THR A 59 6.02 -13.62 2.80
C THR A 59 7.06 -14.65 3.22
N ARG A 60 6.60 -15.77 3.77
CA ARG A 60 7.42 -16.95 4.08
C ARG A 60 7.24 -18.06 3.05
N PHE A 61 6.71 -17.72 1.88
CA PHE A 61 6.64 -18.67 0.79
C PHE A 61 8.06 -19.19 0.51
N THR A 62 8.24 -20.50 0.65
CA THR A 62 9.34 -21.13 -0.09
C THR A 62 9.11 -20.86 -1.59
N PRO A 63 10.16 -20.87 -2.42
CA PRO A 63 10.00 -20.87 -3.87
C PRO A 63 8.87 -21.80 -4.37
N ASP A 64 8.74 -22.97 -3.75
CA ASP A 64 7.73 -23.98 -4.06
C ASP A 64 6.31 -23.58 -3.62
N GLU A 65 6.14 -22.91 -2.49
CA GLU A 65 4.83 -22.42 -2.03
C GLU A 65 4.37 -21.22 -2.87
N CYS A 66 5.28 -20.31 -3.23
CA CYS A 66 5.02 -19.25 -4.21
C CYS A 66 4.59 -19.86 -5.55
N TRP A 67 5.30 -20.90 -5.99
CA TRP A 67 5.00 -21.61 -7.23
C TRP A 67 3.62 -22.26 -7.21
N LEU A 68 3.32 -23.01 -6.15
CA LEU A 68 2.05 -23.72 -6.00
C LEU A 68 0.87 -22.74 -6.01
N GLU A 69 0.99 -21.60 -5.34
CA GLU A 69 -0.06 -20.60 -5.26
C GLU A 69 -0.23 -19.80 -6.57
N LEU A 70 0.85 -19.58 -7.32
CA LEU A 70 0.81 -18.84 -8.59
C LEU A 70 0.46 -19.71 -9.80
N TYR A 71 0.91 -20.97 -9.82
CA TYR A 71 0.89 -21.84 -11.00
C TYR A 71 0.25 -23.22 -10.78
N GLY A 72 -0.19 -23.53 -9.56
CA GLY A 72 -0.73 -24.84 -9.21
C GLY A 72 0.34 -25.92 -9.02
N ASP A 73 -0.11 -27.16 -8.87
CA ASP A 73 0.77 -28.31 -8.60
C ASP A 73 1.69 -28.59 -9.82
N PRO A 74 3.02 -28.50 -9.68
CA PRO A 74 3.94 -28.78 -10.78
C PRO A 74 3.83 -30.24 -11.29
N THR A 75 3.27 -31.15 -10.49
CA THR A 75 3.02 -32.55 -10.89
C THR A 75 1.72 -32.74 -11.68
N SER A 76 0.83 -31.73 -11.77
CA SER A 76 -0.41 -31.80 -12.56
C SER A 76 -0.19 -31.59 -14.07
N GLY A 77 1.05 -31.67 -14.56
CA GLY A 77 1.38 -31.85 -15.97
C GLY A 77 1.27 -30.62 -16.87
N ALA A 78 0.95 -29.42 -16.34
CA ALA A 78 0.70 -28.23 -17.15
C ALA A 78 1.68 -27.05 -16.95
N ALA A 79 2.59 -27.07 -15.97
CA ALA A 79 3.43 -25.91 -15.65
C ALA A 79 4.93 -26.28 -15.60
N LEU A 80 5.50 -26.68 -16.74
CA LEU A 80 6.95 -26.81 -16.94
C LEU A 80 7.53 -25.52 -17.54
N SER A 81 7.65 -24.47 -16.73
CA SER A 81 8.73 -23.48 -16.89
C SER A 81 8.80 -22.63 -15.64
N PHE A 82 9.74 -22.91 -14.74
CA PHE A 82 10.09 -22.02 -13.62
C PHE A 82 10.30 -20.61 -14.17
N ASP A 83 9.35 -19.70 -13.97
CA ASP A 83 9.52 -18.29 -14.32
C ASP A 83 10.21 -17.61 -13.14
N ASP A 84 11.54 -17.60 -13.19
CA ASP A 84 12.42 -17.03 -12.16
C ASP A 84 12.07 -15.57 -11.80
N ARG A 85 11.26 -14.88 -12.63
CA ARG A 85 10.78 -13.52 -12.36
C ARG A 85 9.87 -13.41 -11.14
N TYR A 86 9.22 -14.50 -10.72
CA TYR A 86 8.26 -14.49 -9.61
C TYR A 86 8.84 -15.02 -8.29
N LEU A 87 10.12 -15.40 -8.28
CA LEU A 87 10.84 -15.75 -7.05
C LEU A 87 11.08 -14.48 -6.22
N THR A 88 10.22 -14.26 -5.23
CA THR A 88 10.37 -13.17 -4.26
C THR A 88 10.84 -13.71 -2.93
N TYR A 89 12.04 -13.28 -2.51
CA TYR A 89 12.54 -13.61 -1.19
C TYR A 89 11.90 -12.69 -0.13
N PRO A 90 11.76 -13.15 1.14
CA PRO A 90 11.14 -12.36 2.20
C PRO A 90 11.73 -10.94 2.31
N PHE A 91 13.06 -10.79 2.27
CA PHE A 91 13.77 -9.52 2.36
C PHE A 91 13.55 -8.56 1.18
N GLN A 92 12.93 -9.02 0.08
CA GLN A 92 12.60 -8.21 -1.09
C GLN A 92 11.17 -7.66 -1.03
N THR A 93 10.37 -8.11 -0.07
CA THR A 93 8.97 -7.71 0.08
C THR A 93 8.74 -6.93 1.35
N ILE A 94 7.76 -6.03 1.34
CA ILE A 94 7.38 -5.27 2.53
C ILE A 94 6.89 -6.22 3.62
N ASP A 95 6.04 -7.20 3.29
CA ASP A 95 5.48 -8.14 4.26
C ASP A 95 6.55 -9.06 4.88
N GLY A 96 7.55 -9.47 4.11
CA GLY A 96 8.69 -10.20 4.64
C GLY A 96 9.56 -9.35 5.57
N LEU A 97 9.81 -8.06 5.24
CA LEU A 97 10.51 -7.14 6.13
C LEU A 97 9.71 -6.84 7.41
N VAL A 98 8.40 -6.66 7.31
CA VAL A 98 7.50 -6.48 8.46
C VAL A 98 7.54 -7.71 9.36
N THR A 99 7.51 -8.91 8.78
CA THR A 99 7.60 -10.16 9.54
C THR A 99 8.97 -10.31 10.24
N ASP A 100 10.05 -9.97 9.55
CA ASP A 100 11.41 -10.04 10.12
C ASP A 100 11.59 -9.05 11.27
N PHE A 101 11.21 -7.78 11.08
CA PHE A 101 11.36 -6.73 12.10
C PHE A 101 10.36 -6.85 13.24
N GLY A 102 9.14 -7.32 12.96
CA GLY A 102 8.13 -7.61 13.97
C GLY A 102 8.48 -8.85 14.81
N GLY A 103 9.24 -9.77 14.22
CA GLY A 103 9.74 -10.97 14.87
C GLY A 103 8.64 -11.88 15.41
N GLU A 104 9.02 -12.66 16.41
CA GLU A 104 8.17 -13.72 16.98
C GLU A 104 6.87 -13.18 17.62
N ALA A 105 6.93 -12.00 18.23
CA ALA A 105 5.77 -11.41 18.90
C ALA A 105 4.66 -11.03 17.89
N LEU A 106 5.03 -10.46 16.75
CA LEU A 106 4.07 -10.19 15.67
C LEU A 106 3.48 -11.49 15.13
N ARG A 107 4.32 -12.51 14.93
CA ARG A 107 3.87 -13.83 14.46
C ARG A 107 2.80 -14.42 15.38
N CYS A 108 3.05 -14.44 16.68
CA CYS A 108 2.10 -14.96 17.66
C CYS A 108 0.77 -14.20 17.63
N GLU A 109 0.80 -12.85 17.60
CA GLU A 109 -0.42 -12.04 17.50
C GLU A 109 -1.25 -12.39 16.25
N LEU A 110 -0.59 -12.50 15.09
CA LEU A 110 -1.28 -12.83 13.84
C LEU A 110 -1.84 -14.25 13.83
N GLU A 111 -1.17 -15.20 14.50
CA GLU A 111 -1.64 -16.57 14.63
C GLU A 111 -2.84 -16.72 15.56
N GLU A 112 -3.01 -15.81 16.52
CA GLU A 112 -4.14 -15.76 17.46
C GLU A 112 -5.43 -15.22 16.84
N LEU A 113 -5.34 -14.53 15.70
CA LEU A 113 -6.53 -14.07 14.98
C LEU A 113 -7.42 -15.26 14.59
N PRO A 114 -8.74 -15.10 14.43
CA PRO A 114 -9.57 -16.18 13.89
C PRO A 114 -9.15 -16.55 12.47
N ALA A 115 -9.16 -17.84 12.15
CA ALA A 115 -9.02 -18.34 10.78
C ALA A 115 -10.24 -19.17 10.39
N ASP A 116 -10.59 -19.16 9.11
CA ASP A 116 -11.56 -20.11 8.55
C ASP A 116 -10.97 -21.53 8.41
N ALA A 117 -11.75 -22.45 7.83
CA ALA A 117 -11.33 -23.84 7.64
C ALA A 117 -10.12 -23.99 6.69
N GLN A 118 -9.80 -22.96 5.91
CA GLN A 118 -8.69 -22.90 4.97
C GLN A 118 -7.47 -22.18 5.56
N GLY A 119 -7.55 -21.73 6.81
CA GLY A 119 -6.48 -20.96 7.46
C GLY A 119 -6.46 -19.49 7.05
N VAL A 120 -7.48 -18.99 6.35
CA VAL A 120 -7.59 -17.59 5.95
C VAL A 120 -8.05 -16.76 7.14
N ARG A 121 -7.26 -15.74 7.48
CA ARG A 121 -7.49 -14.80 8.58
C ARG A 121 -8.03 -13.46 8.08
N CYS A 122 -7.62 -13.09 6.87
CA CYS A 122 -8.11 -11.90 6.19
C CYS A 122 -8.32 -12.22 4.71
N PRO A 123 -9.56 -12.23 4.18
CA PRO A 123 -9.78 -12.46 2.76
C PRO A 123 -9.21 -11.32 1.92
N ALA A 124 -8.92 -11.59 0.65
CA ALA A 124 -8.55 -10.56 -0.32
C ALA A 124 -9.62 -9.46 -0.40
N GLY A 125 -9.21 -8.20 -0.55
CA GLY A 125 -10.07 -7.02 -0.39
C GLY A 125 -10.19 -6.53 1.05
N GLY A 126 -9.75 -7.32 2.03
CA GLY A 126 -9.84 -7.01 3.45
C GLY A 126 -8.61 -6.32 4.03
N ALA A 127 -8.77 -5.85 5.27
CA ALA A 127 -7.67 -5.38 6.10
C ALA A 127 -7.90 -5.69 7.59
N VAL A 128 -6.83 -6.05 8.30
CA VAL A 128 -6.80 -6.32 9.74
C VAL A 128 -5.76 -5.42 10.40
N VAL A 129 -6.07 -4.91 11.59
CA VAL A 129 -5.15 -4.08 12.38
C VAL A 129 -4.49 -4.95 13.45
N GLY A 130 -3.17 -4.84 13.55
CA GLY A 130 -2.36 -5.48 14.59
C GLY A 130 -1.38 -4.48 15.19
N SER A 131 -0.78 -4.87 16.31
CA SER A 131 0.20 -4.05 17.01
C SER A 131 1.56 -4.08 16.30
N SER A 132 2.33 -2.99 16.36
CA SER A 132 3.75 -3.06 16.00
C SER A 132 4.55 -3.82 17.05
N HIS A 133 5.53 -4.61 16.62
CA HIS A 133 6.46 -5.36 17.47
C HIS A 133 7.91 -5.18 17.04
N GLY A 134 8.83 -5.60 17.91
CA GLY A 134 10.27 -5.59 17.60
C GLY A 134 10.76 -4.22 17.13
N GLU A 135 11.56 -4.21 16.06
CA GLU A 135 12.13 -2.99 15.47
C GLU A 135 11.07 -2.09 14.82
N LEU A 136 9.88 -2.62 14.47
CA LEU A 136 8.80 -1.81 13.89
C LEU A 136 8.27 -0.75 14.85
N ARG A 137 8.37 -0.97 16.16
CA ARG A 137 7.90 -0.03 17.19
C ARG A 137 8.65 1.30 17.18
N GLU A 138 9.86 1.33 16.62
CA GLU A 138 10.62 2.56 16.46
C GLU A 138 10.03 3.46 15.37
N MET A 139 9.37 2.87 14.38
CA MET A 139 8.86 3.58 13.20
C MET A 139 7.34 3.78 13.21
N TYR A 140 6.60 2.83 13.79
CA TYR A 140 5.14 2.75 13.72
C TYR A 140 4.55 2.24 15.03
N GLY A 141 3.43 2.81 15.47
CA GLY A 141 2.66 2.28 16.59
C GLY A 141 1.81 1.07 16.22
N THR A 142 1.33 1.01 14.98
CA THR A 142 0.34 0.03 14.50
C THR A 142 0.71 -0.50 13.10
N ILE A 143 0.27 -1.72 12.77
CA ILE A 143 0.36 -2.27 11.40
C ILE A 143 -1.05 -2.57 10.89
N VAL A 144 -1.37 -2.10 9.69
CA VAL A 144 -2.62 -2.41 8.98
C VAL A 144 -2.30 -3.43 7.88
N HIS A 145 -2.55 -4.69 8.15
CA HIS A 145 -2.35 -5.79 7.19
C HIS A 145 -3.47 -5.77 6.17
N ALA A 146 -3.16 -5.37 4.94
CA ALA A 146 -4.10 -5.26 3.84
C ALA A 146 -3.82 -6.35 2.78
N VAL A 147 -4.85 -7.09 2.38
CA VAL A 147 -4.70 -8.26 1.52
C VAL A 147 -5.27 -7.94 0.14
N VAL A 148 -4.38 -7.64 -0.81
CA VAL A 148 -4.75 -7.40 -2.22
C VAL A 148 -4.79 -8.73 -2.98
N PRO A 149 -5.73 -8.96 -3.91
CA PRO A 149 -5.73 -10.18 -4.71
C PRO A 149 -4.48 -10.29 -5.59
N PHE A 150 -4.10 -11.52 -5.95
CA PHE A 150 -3.10 -11.77 -6.99
C PHE A 150 -3.58 -11.20 -8.33
N TYR A 151 -2.68 -10.54 -9.05
CA TYR A 151 -2.88 -10.20 -10.45
C TYR A 151 -2.52 -11.42 -11.30
N ARG A 152 -3.52 -12.00 -11.95
CA ARG A 152 -3.37 -13.15 -12.84
C ARG A 152 -3.95 -12.78 -14.20
N PRO A 153 -3.11 -12.54 -15.22
CA PRO A 153 -3.58 -12.26 -16.56
C PRO A 153 -4.55 -13.34 -17.05
N GLY A 154 -5.79 -12.96 -17.37
CA GLY A 154 -6.82 -13.86 -17.88
C GLY A 154 -7.78 -14.47 -16.84
N GLU A 155 -7.52 -14.33 -15.53
CA GLU A 155 -8.49 -14.71 -14.48
C GLU A 155 -9.35 -13.53 -14.03
N LEU A 156 -8.70 -12.41 -13.74
CA LEU A 156 -9.35 -11.12 -13.50
C LEU A 156 -8.87 -10.14 -14.57
N GLU A 157 -9.79 -9.67 -15.41
CA GLU A 157 -9.49 -8.57 -16.33
C GLU A 157 -9.00 -7.35 -15.52
N GLY A 158 -8.05 -6.59 -16.07
CA GLY A 158 -7.27 -5.61 -15.30
C GLY A 158 -8.11 -4.57 -14.53
N ASP A 159 -9.26 -4.16 -15.09
CA ASP A 159 -10.19 -3.26 -14.40
C ASP A 159 -10.88 -3.93 -13.20
N ALA A 160 -11.29 -5.18 -13.33
CA ALA A 160 -11.88 -5.93 -12.21
C ALA A 160 -10.86 -6.16 -11.10
N TRP A 161 -9.61 -6.45 -11.43
CA TRP A 161 -8.53 -6.52 -10.44
C TRP A 161 -8.32 -5.16 -9.75
N ALA A 162 -8.28 -4.06 -10.53
CA ALA A 162 -8.10 -2.72 -9.99
C ALA A 162 -9.23 -2.33 -9.02
N GLU A 163 -10.47 -2.71 -9.30
CA GLU A 163 -11.60 -2.49 -8.38
C GLU A 163 -11.42 -3.22 -7.04
N HIS A 164 -10.97 -4.48 -7.05
CA HIS A 164 -10.68 -5.21 -5.82
C HIS A 164 -9.49 -4.62 -5.06
N ALA A 165 -8.44 -4.18 -5.77
CA ALA A 165 -7.31 -3.48 -5.17
C ALA A 165 -7.76 -2.13 -4.55
N THR A 166 -8.62 -1.38 -5.23
CA THR A 166 -9.24 -0.16 -4.69
C THR A 166 -10.05 -0.44 -3.43
N ALA A 167 -10.84 -1.52 -3.40
CA ALA A 167 -11.55 -1.95 -2.21
C ALA A 167 -10.59 -2.27 -1.05
N THR A 168 -9.45 -2.91 -1.33
CA THR A 168 -8.41 -3.21 -0.34
C THR A 168 -7.87 -1.94 0.32
N TYR A 169 -7.53 -0.91 -0.46
CA TYR A 169 -7.11 0.38 0.08
C TYR A 169 -8.18 1.02 0.97
N ARG A 170 -9.44 1.02 0.52
CA ARG A 170 -10.55 1.58 1.32
C ARG A 170 -10.73 0.80 2.63
N SER A 171 -10.67 -0.53 2.60
CA SER A 171 -10.68 -1.37 3.80
C SER A 171 -9.56 -1.01 4.77
N ALA A 172 -8.35 -0.74 4.27
CA ALA A 172 -7.23 -0.30 5.09
C ALA A 172 -7.46 1.09 5.71
N PHE A 173 -8.02 2.04 4.95
CA PHE A 173 -8.35 3.38 5.45
C PHE A 173 -9.50 3.35 6.48
N ASP A 174 -10.53 2.55 6.23
CA ASP A 174 -11.64 2.34 7.18
C ASP A 174 -11.14 1.65 8.47
N ALA A 175 -10.23 0.69 8.33
CA ALA A 175 -9.57 0.04 9.47
C ALA A 175 -8.75 1.06 10.29
N ALA A 176 -7.97 1.90 9.61
CA ALA A 176 -7.18 2.94 10.26
C ALA A 176 -8.06 3.96 10.99
N GLN A 177 -9.12 4.45 10.33
CA GLN A 177 -10.03 5.42 10.91
C GLN A 177 -10.82 4.85 12.11
N ARG A 178 -11.24 3.57 12.06
CA ARG A 178 -11.86 2.89 13.22
C ARG A 178 -10.95 2.80 14.43
N HIS A 179 -9.64 2.72 14.22
CA HIS A 179 -8.64 2.67 15.29
C HIS A 179 -8.14 4.07 15.69
N GLY A 180 -8.75 5.15 15.19
CA GLY A 180 -8.40 6.52 15.54
C GLY A 180 -7.02 6.95 15.04
N LEU A 181 -6.48 6.28 14.02
CA LEU A 181 -5.22 6.65 13.40
C LEU A 181 -5.42 7.92 12.57
N VAL A 182 -4.47 8.85 12.66
CA VAL A 182 -4.51 10.13 11.93
C VAL A 182 -3.56 10.12 10.73
N SER A 183 -2.61 9.19 10.69
CA SER A 183 -1.61 9.10 9.64
C SER A 183 -1.16 7.67 9.35
N VAL A 184 -1.09 7.31 8.07
CA VAL A 184 -0.68 5.97 7.62
C VAL A 184 0.34 6.05 6.49
N ALA A 185 1.41 5.28 6.60
CA ALA A 185 2.33 5.02 5.50
C ALA A 185 1.75 3.94 4.60
N VAL A 186 1.65 4.23 3.30
CA VAL A 186 0.95 3.39 2.33
C VAL A 186 1.90 3.00 1.19
N PRO A 187 2.15 1.71 0.93
CA PRO A 187 2.87 1.30 -0.27
C PRO A 187 1.92 1.18 -1.46
N LEU A 188 2.48 0.94 -2.64
CA LEU A 188 1.68 0.60 -3.82
C LEU A 188 1.27 -0.89 -3.75
N LEU A 189 0.10 -1.17 -3.17
CA LEU A 189 -0.47 -2.51 -3.06
C LEU A 189 -0.62 -3.16 -4.45
N GLY A 190 -0.19 -4.42 -4.56
CA GLY A 190 -0.27 -5.20 -5.79
C GLY A 190 0.97 -5.12 -6.68
N ALA A 191 1.74 -4.04 -6.61
CA ALA A 191 2.90 -3.77 -7.48
C ALA A 191 4.20 -4.51 -7.10
N GLY A 192 4.08 -5.64 -6.39
CA GLY A 192 5.22 -6.44 -5.91
C GLY A 192 4.95 -7.93 -6.09
N ALA A 193 5.12 -8.74 -5.04
CA ALA A 193 4.92 -10.19 -5.07
C ALA A 193 3.52 -10.66 -5.52
N ARG A 194 2.55 -9.75 -5.59
CA ARG A 194 1.18 -10.03 -6.09
C ARG A 194 1.02 -9.85 -7.61
N GLY A 195 2.09 -9.49 -8.33
CA GLY A 195 2.21 -9.75 -9.77
C GLY A 195 1.76 -8.64 -10.73
N ALA A 196 1.34 -7.46 -10.26
CA ALA A 196 1.06 -6.35 -11.18
C ALA A 196 2.38 -5.75 -11.74
N GLU A 197 2.97 -6.42 -12.75
CA GLU A 197 4.21 -6.00 -13.42
C GLU A 197 4.02 -4.73 -14.27
N MET A 198 5.09 -4.01 -14.64
CA MET A 198 5.00 -2.90 -15.62
C MET A 198 4.97 -3.43 -17.06
N PRO A 199 4.15 -2.86 -17.97
CA PRO A 199 3.40 -1.60 -17.87
C PRO A 199 2.07 -1.67 -17.08
N ASP A 200 1.65 -2.87 -16.64
CA ASP A 200 0.40 -3.14 -15.92
C ASP A 200 0.38 -2.62 -14.48
N ALA A 201 1.50 -2.12 -13.91
CA ALA A 201 1.45 -1.39 -12.65
C ALA A 201 0.64 -0.08 -12.79
N SER A 202 0.26 0.30 -14.02
CA SER A 202 -0.84 1.24 -14.28
C SER A 202 -2.13 0.87 -13.54
N PHE A 203 -2.47 -0.42 -13.38
CA PHE A 203 -3.62 -0.85 -12.59
C PHE A 203 -3.41 -0.62 -11.09
N ALA A 204 -2.21 -0.87 -10.56
CA ALA A 204 -1.92 -0.60 -9.16
C ALA A 204 -1.94 0.92 -8.85
N LEU A 205 -1.38 1.73 -9.75
CA LEU A 205 -1.43 3.19 -9.70
C LEU A 205 -2.88 3.70 -9.78
N LYS A 206 -3.66 3.18 -10.75
CA LYS A 206 -5.09 3.47 -10.90
C LYS A 206 -5.85 3.10 -9.65
N ALA A 207 -5.65 1.91 -9.11
CA ALA A 207 -6.35 1.44 -7.91
C ALA A 207 -6.07 2.31 -6.69
N ALA A 208 -4.81 2.70 -6.48
CA ALA A 208 -4.41 3.61 -5.42
C ALA A 208 -5.05 5.00 -5.59
N ALA A 209 -4.94 5.57 -6.80
CA ALA A 209 -5.50 6.88 -7.13
C ALA A 209 -7.02 6.92 -6.98
N GLU A 210 -7.71 5.89 -7.48
CA GLU A 210 -9.16 5.77 -7.35
C GLU A 210 -9.56 5.61 -5.90
N ALA A 211 -8.84 4.81 -5.11
CA ALA A 211 -9.14 4.63 -3.69
C ALA A 211 -9.07 5.96 -2.92
N VAL A 212 -8.00 6.74 -3.07
CA VAL A 212 -7.83 7.99 -2.30
C VAL A 212 -8.80 9.09 -2.72
N VAL A 213 -9.17 9.15 -4.01
CA VAL A 213 -10.11 10.17 -4.52
C VAL A 213 -11.56 9.83 -4.14
N SER A 214 -11.89 8.54 -4.10
CA SER A 214 -13.27 8.09 -3.88
C SER A 214 -13.58 7.74 -2.43
N TRP A 215 -12.57 7.59 -1.57
CA TRP A 215 -12.79 7.26 -0.16
C TRP A 215 -13.46 8.43 0.57
N GLN A 216 -14.61 8.14 1.17
CA GLN A 216 -15.46 9.14 1.84
C GLN A 216 -15.30 9.16 3.36
N GLY A 217 -14.50 8.25 3.90
CA GLY A 217 -14.38 8.05 5.33
C GLY A 217 -15.66 7.47 5.93
N LEU A 218 -15.58 7.14 7.22
CA LEU A 218 -16.68 6.64 7.99
C LEU A 218 -17.57 7.81 8.45
N ALA A 219 -18.88 7.66 8.23
CA ALA A 219 -19.88 8.68 8.47
C ALA A 219 -20.17 8.89 9.96
N ALA A 220 -19.23 9.47 10.72
CA ALA A 220 -19.45 10.17 12.00
C ALA A 220 -18.11 10.50 12.67
N GLY A 221 -17.80 11.79 12.86
CA GLY A 221 -16.82 12.26 13.84
C GLY A 221 -15.37 11.77 13.70
N GLY A 222 -15.04 11.03 12.64
CA GLY A 222 -13.70 10.50 12.43
C GLY A 222 -12.68 11.63 12.19
N CYS A 223 -11.48 11.44 12.74
CA CYS A 223 -10.35 12.30 12.44
C CYS A 223 -10.06 12.30 10.94
N ARG A 224 -9.55 13.43 10.43
CA ARG A 224 -8.94 13.47 9.10
C ARG A 224 -7.79 12.47 9.08
N LEU A 225 -7.73 11.66 8.04
CA LEU A 225 -6.64 10.71 7.82
C LEU A 225 -5.62 11.32 6.84
N THR A 226 -4.33 11.13 7.09
CA THR A 226 -3.26 11.44 6.13
C THR A 226 -2.68 10.15 5.59
N ALA A 227 -2.88 9.88 4.30
CA ALA A 227 -2.27 8.76 3.60
C ALA A 227 -0.96 9.20 2.92
N ARG A 228 0.18 8.71 3.42
CA ARG A 228 1.51 8.99 2.87
C ARG A 228 2.00 7.83 2.03
N PHE A 229 1.94 7.98 0.72
CA PHE A 229 2.45 6.97 -0.21
C PHE A 229 3.98 6.98 -0.23
N GLY A 230 4.58 5.82 0.01
CA GLY A 230 6.02 5.62 -0.07
C GLY A 230 6.39 4.68 -1.21
N VAL A 231 7.11 5.19 -2.22
CA VAL A 231 7.60 4.38 -3.36
C VAL A 231 9.10 4.59 -3.59
N GLN A 232 9.78 3.61 -4.19
CA GLN A 232 11.25 3.59 -4.24
C GLN A 232 11.86 4.47 -5.33
N THR A 233 11.16 4.70 -6.43
CA THR A 233 11.71 5.42 -7.59
C THR A 233 10.99 6.75 -7.80
N SER A 234 11.72 7.75 -8.30
CA SER A 234 11.11 9.03 -8.68
C SER A 234 10.08 8.83 -9.80
N THR A 235 10.32 7.92 -10.74
CA THR A 235 9.39 7.60 -11.83
C THR A 235 8.05 7.10 -11.30
N LEU A 236 8.05 6.14 -10.36
CA LEU A 236 6.81 5.66 -9.75
C LEU A 236 6.12 6.74 -8.92
N ALA A 237 6.89 7.57 -8.20
CA ALA A 237 6.32 8.64 -7.40
C ALA A 237 5.60 9.68 -8.26
N HIS A 238 6.20 10.08 -9.40
CA HIS A 238 5.58 10.99 -10.34
C HIS A 238 4.38 10.34 -11.04
N ALA A 239 4.48 9.09 -11.48
CA ALA A 239 3.37 8.37 -12.10
C ALA A 239 2.16 8.22 -11.16
N LEU A 240 2.40 7.95 -9.87
CA LEU A 240 1.34 7.90 -8.87
C LEU A 240 0.69 9.27 -8.66
N ALA A 241 1.50 10.32 -8.61
CA ALA A 241 0.99 11.68 -8.48
C ALA A 241 0.12 12.10 -9.68
N GLU A 242 0.53 11.76 -10.89
CA GLU A 242 -0.24 11.99 -12.12
C GLU A 242 -1.54 11.17 -12.13
N ALA A 243 -1.49 9.89 -11.72
CA ALA A 243 -2.69 9.06 -11.63
C ALA A 243 -3.72 9.61 -10.63
N ILE A 244 -3.25 10.14 -9.49
CA ILE A 244 -4.11 10.79 -8.49
C ILE A 244 -4.79 12.03 -9.08
N GLU A 245 -4.04 12.91 -9.75
CA GLU A 245 -4.60 14.11 -10.39
C GLU A 245 -5.61 13.75 -11.49
N GLU A 246 -5.30 12.75 -12.31
CA GLU A 246 -6.22 12.30 -13.35
C GLU A 246 -7.51 11.75 -12.74
N ALA A 247 -7.42 10.97 -11.66
CA ALA A 247 -8.58 10.46 -10.92
C ALA A 247 -9.41 11.60 -10.31
N MET A 248 -8.77 12.64 -9.75
CA MET A 248 -9.45 13.84 -9.24
C MET A 248 -10.21 14.55 -10.36
N HIS A 249 -9.56 14.81 -11.50
CA HIS A 249 -10.21 15.44 -12.64
C HIS A 249 -11.35 14.61 -13.23
N ARG A 250 -11.24 13.27 -13.24
CA ARG A 250 -12.35 12.39 -13.62
C ARG A 250 -13.52 12.52 -12.64
N ALA A 251 -13.26 12.62 -11.34
CA ALA A 251 -14.30 12.82 -10.33
C ALA A 251 -14.98 14.19 -10.45
N GLU A 252 -14.24 15.25 -10.77
CA GLU A 252 -14.77 16.60 -11.06
C GLU A 252 -15.72 16.58 -12.26
N ARG A 253 -15.30 16.01 -13.39
CA ARG A 253 -16.16 15.93 -14.59
C ARG A 253 -17.43 15.13 -14.34
N ARG A 254 -17.37 14.07 -13.53
CA ARG A 254 -18.56 13.28 -13.16
C ARG A 254 -19.54 14.09 -12.32
N SER A 255 -19.08 14.94 -11.41
CA SER A 255 -19.96 15.76 -10.57
C SER A 255 -20.65 16.88 -11.34
N GLU A 256 -19.99 17.44 -12.36
CA GLU A 256 -20.55 18.47 -13.24
C GLU A 256 -21.66 17.92 -14.18
N MET A 257 -21.56 16.66 -14.60
CA MET A 257 -22.47 16.06 -15.57
C MET A 257 -23.76 15.47 -14.99
N GLY A 258 -23.91 15.35 -13.66
CA GLY A 258 -25.18 14.91 -13.08
C GLY A 258 -25.09 14.40 -11.65
N HIS A 259 -25.96 14.95 -10.78
CA HIS A 259 -26.27 14.47 -9.43
C HIS A 259 -25.18 14.59 -8.35
N GLY A 260 -25.06 15.78 -7.75
CA GLY A 260 -24.84 15.93 -6.30
C GLY A 260 -23.57 15.33 -5.67
N PHE A 261 -22.51 15.04 -6.43
CA PHE A 261 -21.28 14.46 -5.88
C PHE A 261 -20.27 15.55 -5.51
N GLU A 262 -20.29 16.00 -4.26
CA GLU A 262 -19.45 17.08 -3.71
C GLU A 262 -17.98 16.67 -3.42
N ALA A 263 -17.50 15.56 -3.99
CA ALA A 263 -16.21 14.96 -3.64
C ALA A 263 -15.00 15.73 -4.22
N ALA A 264 -15.18 16.38 -5.37
CA ALA A 264 -14.06 16.80 -6.19
C ALA A 264 -13.53 18.21 -5.87
N ARG A 265 -14.39 19.11 -5.34
CA ARG A 265 -13.98 20.45 -4.85
C ARG A 265 -13.14 20.43 -3.57
N ARG A 266 -12.76 19.25 -3.08
CA ARG A 266 -12.21 19.09 -1.73
C ARG A 266 -10.70 19.18 -1.66
N PHE A 267 -9.99 18.99 -2.78
CA PHE A 267 -8.54 18.93 -2.76
C PHE A 267 -7.89 20.25 -3.18
N LYS A 268 -7.05 20.79 -2.30
CA LYS A 268 -6.11 21.86 -2.67
C LYS A 268 -4.75 21.23 -2.92
N ARG A 269 -4.19 21.47 -4.11
CA ARG A 269 -2.82 21.08 -4.42
C ARG A 269 -1.85 21.92 -3.60
N GLU A 270 -0.96 21.27 -2.88
CA GLU A 270 0.17 21.96 -2.26
C GLU A 270 1.32 22.11 -3.27
N PRO A 271 2.00 23.28 -3.30
CA PRO A 271 3.18 23.45 -4.13
C PRO A 271 4.27 22.47 -3.68
N SER A 272 4.99 21.90 -4.64
CA SER A 272 6.15 21.07 -4.28
C SER A 272 7.26 21.96 -3.72
N PHE A 273 8.08 21.44 -2.80
CA PHE A 273 9.25 22.16 -2.25
C PHE A 273 10.21 22.68 -3.34
N VAL A 274 10.23 22.01 -4.51
CA VAL A 274 11.03 22.43 -5.68
C VAL A 274 10.43 23.65 -6.37
N GLU A 275 9.11 23.78 -6.40
CA GLU A 275 8.40 24.95 -6.95
C GLU A 275 8.55 26.16 -6.04
N GLU A 276 8.46 25.99 -4.72
CA GLU A 276 8.69 27.07 -3.75
C GLU A 276 10.12 27.61 -3.81
N HIS A 277 11.13 26.72 -3.89
CA HIS A 277 12.52 27.16 -3.98
C HIS A 277 12.84 27.87 -5.30
N ARG A 278 12.21 27.47 -6.42
CA ARG A 278 12.34 28.20 -7.70
C ARG A 278 11.66 29.57 -7.66
N ALA A 279 10.52 29.69 -6.97
CA ALA A 279 9.84 30.97 -6.80
C ALA A 279 10.61 31.93 -5.87
N ALA A 280 11.32 31.40 -4.88
CA ALA A 280 12.08 32.20 -3.91
C ALA A 280 13.47 32.66 -4.39
N VAL A 281 14.02 32.04 -5.45
CA VAL A 281 15.35 32.33 -6.01
C VAL A 281 15.25 33.08 -7.36
N GLY A 282 14.06 33.53 -7.73
CA GLY A 282 13.78 34.36 -8.91
C GLY A 282 14.08 35.84 -8.69
#